data_AF-A0A2J5I236-F1
#
_entry.id   AF-A0A2J5I236-F1
#
_cell.length_a   1.000
_cell.length_b   1.000
_cell.length_c   1.000
_cell.angle_alpha   90.00
_cell.angle_beta   90.00
_cell.angle_gamma   90.00
#
_symmetry.space_group_name_H-M   'P 1'
#
loop_
_entity.id
_entity.type
_entity.pdbx_description
1 polymer ?
#
loop_
_entity_poly.entity_id
_entity_poly.type
_entity_poly.pdbx_seq_one_letter_code
_entity_poly.pdbx_strand_id
1 'polypeptide(L)'
;MSSALKKFGEKLANDSKQLAKLFKEFTAGSRILPSRTSENDGEYQCRIDMGEEVKDNPGHYNVYLQVNSQAKSEGLKDWLRKNPHGKLATAQVDRNVPEKERAKEGKRVVADLIEQAKKNL
;
A
#
# COMPACT_ATOMS: atom_id res chain seq x y z
N MET A 1 -10.23 11.44 10.56
CA MET A 1 -9.81 11.01 9.21
C MET A 1 -8.55 10.14 9.21
N SER A 2 -7.52 10.42 10.03
CA SER A 2 -6.27 9.62 10.04
C SER A 2 -6.39 8.19 10.62
N SER A 3 -7.50 7.83 11.25
CA SER A 3 -7.65 6.53 11.93
C SER A 3 -7.74 5.35 10.97
N ALA A 4 -8.38 5.49 9.80
CA ALA A 4 -8.48 4.41 8.82
C ALA A 4 -7.12 4.07 8.21
N LEU A 5 -6.37 5.09 7.77
CA LEU A 5 -4.99 4.93 7.29
C LEU A 5 -4.05 4.39 8.37
N LYS A 6 -4.16 4.89 9.61
CA LYS A 6 -3.37 4.40 10.72
C LYS A 6 -3.64 2.91 11.00
N LYS A 7 -4.92 2.51 11.08
CA LYS A 7 -5.31 1.11 11.27
C LYS A 7 -4.84 0.22 10.12
N PHE A 8 -4.93 0.70 8.88
CA PHE A 8 -4.43 -0.02 7.71
C PHE A 8 -2.92 -0.26 7.83
N GLY A 9 -2.14 0.79 8.11
CA GLY A 9 -0.70 0.70 8.30
C GLY A 9 -0.29 -0.22 9.44
N GLU A 10 -0.93 -0.09 10.61
CA GLU A 10 -0.68 -0.94 11.78
C GLU A 10 -0.99 -2.40 11.50
N LYS A 11 -2.12 -2.69 10.82
CA LYS A 11 -2.51 -4.06 10.47
C LYS A 11 -1.49 -4.72 9.54
N LEU A 12 -0.99 -4.00 8.55
CA LEU A 12 0.05 -4.51 7.64
C LEU A 12 1.41 -4.63 8.32
N ALA A 13 1.83 -3.62 9.08
CA ALA A 13 3.11 -3.63 9.77
C ALA A 13 3.21 -4.76 10.81
N ASN A 14 2.09 -5.19 11.38
CA ASN A 14 2.02 -6.29 12.33
C ASN A 14 1.83 -7.67 11.67
N ASP A 15 1.57 -7.73 10.36
CA ASP A 15 1.40 -8.99 9.61
C ASP A 15 2.62 -9.25 8.71
N SER A 16 3.57 -10.02 9.23
CA SER A 16 4.78 -10.40 8.50
C SER A 16 4.49 -11.13 7.19
N LYS A 17 3.37 -11.86 7.07
CA LYS A 17 2.97 -12.54 5.83
C LYS A 17 2.52 -11.53 4.77
N GLN A 18 1.87 -10.43 5.17
CA GLN A 18 1.50 -9.36 4.24
C GLN A 18 2.72 -8.57 3.80
N LEU A 19 3.63 -8.24 4.73
CA LEU A 19 4.88 -7.57 4.38
C LEU A 19 5.72 -8.40 3.42
N ALA A 20 5.79 -9.71 3.61
CA ALA A 20 6.49 -10.61 2.70
C ALA A 20 5.95 -10.57 1.26
N LYS A 21 4.67 -10.18 1.05
CA LYS A 21 4.10 -10.05 -0.31
C LYS A 21 4.70 -8.88 -1.09
N LEU A 22 5.20 -7.83 -0.44
CA LEU A 22 5.87 -6.71 -1.14
C LEU A 22 7.11 -7.19 -1.93
N PHE A 23 7.74 -8.27 -1.46
CA PHE A 23 8.94 -8.86 -2.03
C PHE A 23 8.67 -10.02 -3.00
N LYS A 24 7.40 -10.38 -3.22
CA LYS A 24 7.04 -11.39 -4.23
C LYS A 24 6.93 -10.77 -5.61
N GLU A 25 7.14 -11.58 -6.63
CA GLU A 25 6.90 -11.17 -8.02
C GLU A 25 5.40 -10.95 -8.25
N PHE A 26 5.10 -9.77 -8.79
CA PHE A 26 3.75 -9.32 -9.12
C PHE A 26 3.86 -8.51 -10.42
N THR A 27 2.89 -8.69 -11.31
CA THR A 27 2.78 -7.86 -12.51
C THR A 27 2.51 -6.41 -12.10
N ALA A 28 3.11 -5.43 -12.78
CA ALA A 28 2.77 -4.02 -12.57
C ALA A 28 1.26 -3.80 -12.78
N GLY A 29 0.65 -3.00 -11.89
CA GLY A 29 -0.79 -2.78 -11.82
C GLY A 29 -1.58 -3.86 -11.06
N SER A 30 -0.95 -4.98 -10.68
CA SER A 30 -1.62 -6.01 -9.89
C SER A 30 -1.66 -5.66 -8.40
N ARG A 31 -2.75 -6.06 -7.74
CA ARG A 31 -2.93 -5.86 -6.30
C ARG A 31 -2.04 -6.82 -5.52
N ILE A 32 -1.21 -6.27 -4.64
CA ILE A 32 -0.37 -7.03 -3.72
C ILE A 32 -1.17 -7.41 -2.48
N LEU A 33 -1.87 -6.41 -1.91
CA LEU A 33 -2.53 -6.54 -0.62
C LEU A 33 -3.65 -5.49 -0.41
N PRO A 34 -4.62 -5.79 0.46
CA PRO A 34 -4.95 -7.14 0.94
C PRO A 34 -5.46 -8.02 -0.22
N SER A 35 -5.61 -9.32 0.00
CA SER A 35 -6.19 -10.22 -1.01
C SER A 35 -7.60 -9.75 -1.38
N ARG A 36 -7.97 -9.83 -2.67
CA ARG A 36 -9.26 -9.35 -3.18
C ARG A 36 -10.42 -10.21 -2.69
N THR A 37 -11.03 -9.80 -1.58
CA THR A 37 -12.29 -10.34 -1.06
C THR A 37 -13.17 -9.17 -0.63
N SER A 38 -14.50 -9.32 -0.73
CA SER A 38 -15.45 -8.27 -0.34
C SER A 38 -15.30 -7.87 1.14
N GLU A 39 -14.93 -8.83 1.98
CA GLU A 39 -14.63 -8.62 3.40
C GLU A 39 -13.38 -7.74 3.58
N ASN A 40 -12.25 -8.12 2.96
CA ASN A 40 -11.01 -7.38 3.06
C ASN A 40 -11.15 -5.97 2.47
N ASP A 41 -11.86 -5.83 1.34
CA ASP A 41 -12.02 -4.54 0.67
C ASP A 41 -12.72 -3.51 1.55
N GLY A 42 -13.77 -3.95 2.27
CA GLY A 42 -14.51 -3.11 3.22
C GLY A 42 -13.80 -2.93 4.56
N GLU A 43 -13.06 -3.92 5.04
CA GLU A 43 -12.35 -3.86 6.32
C GLU A 43 -11.10 -2.97 6.24
N TYR A 44 -10.25 -3.19 5.24
CA TYR A 44 -9.01 -2.46 5.07
C TYR A 44 -9.24 -1.07 4.47
N GLN A 45 -10.29 -0.88 3.67
CA GLN A 45 -10.67 0.38 3.00
C GLN A 45 -9.64 0.94 1.99
N CYS A 46 -8.39 0.48 2.03
CA CYS A 46 -7.32 0.80 1.11
C CYS A 46 -6.70 -0.50 0.54
N ARG A 47 -5.91 -0.35 -0.51
CA ARG A 47 -5.12 -1.41 -1.14
C ARG A 47 -3.74 -0.91 -1.51
N ILE A 48 -2.78 -1.82 -1.60
CA ILE A 48 -1.47 -1.57 -2.17
C ILE A 48 -1.32 -2.41 -3.44
N ASP A 49 -1.05 -1.71 -4.53
CA ASP A 49 -0.84 -2.28 -5.86
C ASP A 49 0.64 -2.15 -6.24
N MET A 50 1.13 -3.14 -6.99
CA MET A 50 2.49 -3.16 -7.50
C MET A 50 2.60 -2.20 -8.67
N GLY A 51 3.68 -1.43 -8.69
CA GLY A 51 4.03 -0.54 -9.78
C GLY A 51 5.15 -1.10 -10.64
N GLU A 52 5.65 -0.22 -11.51
CA GLU A 52 6.76 -0.53 -12.39
C GLU A 52 8.08 -0.47 -11.61
N GLU A 53 9.05 -1.22 -12.10
CA GLU A 53 10.45 -1.08 -11.69
C GLU A 53 10.93 0.36 -11.97
N VAL A 54 11.70 0.91 -11.04
CA VAL A 54 12.24 2.26 -11.16
C VAL A 54 13.34 2.23 -12.21
N LYS A 55 13.15 2.95 -13.32
CA LYS A 55 14.06 2.96 -14.48
C LYS A 55 15.52 3.22 -14.11
N ASP A 56 15.74 4.12 -13.17
CA ASP A 56 17.08 4.57 -12.75
C ASP A 56 17.64 3.76 -11.56
N ASN A 57 16.89 2.77 -11.04
CA ASN A 57 17.29 1.99 -9.89
C ASN A 57 16.75 0.54 -9.97
N PRO A 58 17.45 -0.34 -10.70
CA PRO A 58 17.06 -1.74 -10.85
C PRO A 58 16.86 -2.45 -9.51
N GLY A 59 15.83 -3.28 -9.41
CA GLY A 59 15.41 -3.96 -8.19
C GLY A 59 14.54 -3.13 -7.25
N HIS A 60 14.38 -1.83 -7.49
CA HIS A 60 13.41 -1.00 -6.79
C HIS A 60 12.11 -0.96 -7.57
N TYR A 61 11.01 -1.23 -6.89
CA TYR A 61 9.69 -1.23 -7.50
C TYR A 61 8.81 -0.17 -6.84
N ASN A 62 8.07 0.57 -7.66
CA ASN A 62 7.04 1.45 -7.14
C ASN A 62 5.92 0.61 -6.51
N VAL A 63 5.34 1.10 -5.43
CA VAL A 63 4.12 0.57 -4.82
C VAL A 63 3.15 1.72 -4.61
N TYR A 64 1.87 1.47 -4.89
CA TYR A 64 0.85 2.49 -4.89
C TYR A 64 -0.21 2.19 -3.86
N LEU A 65 -0.46 3.14 -2.96
CA LEU A 65 -1.62 3.07 -2.08
C LEU A 65 -2.83 3.65 -2.80
N GLN A 66 -3.91 2.88 -2.90
CA GLN A 66 -5.19 3.32 -3.44
C GLN A 66 -6.32 3.12 -2.44
N VAL A 67 -7.36 3.94 -2.56
CA VAL A 67 -8.58 3.83 -1.76
C VAL A 67 -9.53 2.86 -2.46
N ASN A 68 -10.13 1.93 -1.70
CA ASN A 68 -11.15 1.01 -2.23
C ASN A 68 -12.49 1.75 -2.38
N SER A 69 -13.31 1.35 -3.36
CA SER A 69 -14.67 1.91 -3.53
C SER A 69 -15.59 1.62 -2.34
N GLN A 70 -15.28 0.59 -1.56
CA GLN A 70 -15.96 0.18 -0.33
C GLN A 70 -15.45 0.92 0.92
N ALA A 71 -14.57 1.92 0.77
CA ALA A 71 -14.09 2.73 1.89
C ALA A 71 -15.26 3.31 2.69
N LYS A 72 -15.18 3.23 4.02
CA LYS A 72 -16.25 3.67 4.94
C LYS A 72 -15.96 5.06 5.51
N SER A 73 -14.69 5.41 5.68
CA SER A 73 -14.22 6.70 6.18
C SER A 73 -14.58 7.85 5.24
N GLU A 74 -15.18 8.91 5.78
CA GLU A 74 -15.59 10.10 5.00
C GLU A 74 -14.44 10.74 4.23
N GLY A 75 -13.29 10.98 4.87
CA GLY A 75 -12.12 11.56 4.19
C GLY A 75 -11.62 10.73 3.01
N LEU A 76 -11.61 9.39 3.16
CA LEU A 76 -11.23 8.49 2.07
C LEU A 76 -12.26 8.51 0.94
N LYS A 77 -13.56 8.56 1.26
CA LYS A 77 -14.64 8.66 0.27
C LYS A 77 -14.56 9.98 -0.50
N ASP A 78 -14.34 11.10 0.19
CA ASP A 78 -14.28 12.41 -0.44
C ASP A 78 -13.05 12.55 -1.33
N TRP A 79 -11.90 12.02 -0.90
CA TRP A 79 -10.72 11.94 -1.74
C TRP A 79 -10.97 11.06 -2.97
N LEU A 80 -11.59 9.88 -2.80
CA LEU A 80 -11.89 8.96 -3.91
C LEU A 80 -12.88 9.57 -4.91
N ARG A 81 -13.86 10.35 -4.45
CA ARG A 81 -14.79 11.09 -5.34
C ARG A 81 -14.06 12.08 -6.23
N LYS A 82 -13.06 12.78 -5.68
CA LYS A 82 -12.21 13.71 -6.43
C LYS A 82 -11.19 13.00 -7.32
N ASN A 83 -10.75 11.81 -6.92
CA ASN A 83 -9.71 11.03 -7.57
C ASN A 83 -10.11 9.54 -7.75
N PRO A 84 -11.07 9.21 -8.64
CA PRO A 84 -11.64 7.86 -8.74
C PRO A 84 -10.64 6.73 -9.02
N HIS A 85 -9.54 7.06 -9.71
CA HIS A 85 -8.44 6.14 -10.03
C HIS A 85 -7.11 6.64 -9.49
N GLY A 86 -7.15 7.59 -8.55
CA GLY A 86 -5.96 8.21 -8.00
C GLY A 86 -5.09 7.22 -7.24
N LYS A 87 -3.80 7.53 -7.18
CA LYS A 87 -2.86 6.92 -6.23
C LYS A 87 -2.77 7.88 -5.05
N LEU A 88 -3.24 7.45 -3.89
CA LEU A 88 -3.24 8.28 -2.68
C LEU A 88 -1.81 8.50 -2.17
N ALA A 89 -0.93 7.51 -2.34
CA ALA A 89 0.49 7.62 -2.03
C ALA A 89 1.30 6.69 -2.94
N THR A 90 2.58 7.01 -3.09
CA THR A 90 3.55 6.17 -3.82
C THR A 90 4.81 6.02 -2.99
N ALA A 91 5.30 4.79 -2.86
CA ALA A 91 6.59 4.50 -2.24
C ALA A 91 7.39 3.55 -3.13
N GLN A 92 8.66 3.35 -2.79
CA GLN A 92 9.54 2.42 -3.47
C GLN A 92 9.95 1.33 -2.49
N VAL A 93 9.84 0.07 -2.93
CA VAL A 93 10.34 -1.10 -2.21
C VAL A 93 11.58 -1.63 -2.91
N ASP A 94 12.66 -1.82 -2.16
CA ASP A 94 13.82 -2.56 -2.64
C ASP A 94 13.56 -4.07 -2.49
N ARG A 95 13.52 -4.82 -3.59
CA ARG A 95 13.34 -6.28 -3.56
C ARG A 95 14.64 -7.06 -3.41
N ASN A 96 15.78 -6.42 -3.61
CA ASN A 96 17.10 -7.04 -3.51
C ASN A 96 17.59 -7.15 -2.07
N VAL A 97 16.87 -6.57 -1.09
CA VAL A 97 17.26 -6.68 0.32
C VAL A 97 17.31 -8.14 0.78
N PRO A 98 18.28 -8.49 1.66
CA PRO A 98 18.34 -9.80 2.28
C PRO A 98 17.03 -10.13 3.01
N GLU A 99 16.67 -11.43 3.07
CA GLU A 99 15.43 -11.87 3.72
C GLU A 99 15.28 -11.38 5.17
N LYS A 100 16.41 -11.30 5.89
CA LYS A 100 16.50 -10.79 7.26
C LYS A 100 16.05 -9.32 7.38
N GLU A 101 16.17 -8.54 6.32
CA GLU A 101 15.85 -7.11 6.28
C GLU A 101 14.48 -6.82 5.63
N ARG A 102 13.89 -7.77 4.91
CA ARG A 102 12.58 -7.62 4.25
C ARG A 102 11.48 -7.15 5.21
N ALA A 103 11.46 -7.65 6.45
CA ALA A 103 10.47 -7.21 7.42
C ALA A 103 10.64 -5.72 7.80
N LYS A 104 11.88 -5.25 7.92
CA LYS A 104 12.19 -3.86 8.23
C LYS A 104 11.88 -2.95 7.05
N GLU A 105 12.28 -3.36 5.85
CA GLU A 105 12.01 -2.64 4.60
C GLU A 105 10.50 -2.56 4.32
N GLY A 106 9.77 -3.67 4.48
CA GLY A 106 8.32 -3.68 4.30
C GLY A 106 7.60 -2.73 5.28
N LYS A 107 8.05 -2.67 6.55
CA LYS A 107 7.52 -1.71 7.53
C LYS A 107 7.82 -0.27 7.14
N ARG A 108 9.03 0.01 6.66
CA ARG A 108 9.42 1.34 6.15
C ARG A 108 8.51 1.76 5.01
N VAL A 109 8.34 0.90 4.00
CA VAL A 109 7.47 1.16 2.84
C VAL A 109 6.03 1.44 3.25
N VAL A 110 5.47 0.62 4.16
CA VAL A 110 4.11 0.86 4.67
C VAL A 110 4.03 2.18 5.44
N ALA A 111 5.00 2.50 6.28
CA ALA A 111 5.03 3.75 7.02
C ALA A 111 5.08 4.96 6.08
N ASP A 112 5.95 4.93 5.07
CA ASP A 112 6.09 5.97 4.05
C ASP A 112 4.79 6.19 3.27
N LEU A 113 4.13 5.10 2.86
CA LEU A 113 2.82 5.17 2.20
C LEU A 113 1.77 5.83 3.09
N ILE A 114 1.71 5.47 4.37
CA ILE A 114 0.73 6.05 5.30
C ILE A 114 1.03 7.54 5.58
N GLU A 115 2.29 7.92 5.72
CA GLU A 115 2.66 9.31 5.96
C GLU A 115 2.31 10.20 4.76
N GLN A 116 2.66 9.78 3.55
CA GLN A 116 2.29 10.50 2.33
C GLN A 116 0.77 10.56 2.15
N ALA A 117 0.08 9.44 2.40
CA ALA A 117 -1.38 9.39 2.28
C ALA A 117 -2.07 10.38 3.22
N LYS A 118 -1.54 10.58 4.44
CA LYS A 118 -2.06 11.58 5.37
C LYS A 118 -1.84 13.02 4.90
N LYS A 119 -0.76 13.29 4.15
CA LYS A 119 -0.49 14.63 3.57
C LYS A 119 -1.39 14.93 2.36
N ASN A 120 -1.86 13.88 1.68
CA ASN A 120 -2.69 13.98 0.48
C ASN A 120 -4.21 13.97 0.77
N LEU A 121 -4.61 13.79 2.04
CA LEU A 121 -6.00 13.88 2.52
C LEU A 121 -6.26 15.23 3.18
#